data_AF-A0A6A4P8E1-F1
#
_entry.id   AF-A0A6A4P8E1-F1
#
_cell.length_a   1.000
_cell.length_b   1.000
_cell.length_c   1.000
_cell.angle_alpha   90.00
_cell.angle_beta   90.00
_cell.angle_gamma   90.00
#
_symmetry.space_group_name_H-M   'P 1'
#
loop_
_entity.id
_entity.type
_entity.pdbx_description
1 polymer ?
#
loop_
_entity_poly.entity_id
_entity_poly.type
_entity_poly.pdbx_seq_one_letter_code
_entity_poly.pdbx_strand_id
1 'polypeptide(L)' 'MVLQSELCDWRNVVSGFDEVSSGCCGSGLIEASFMCNKISNVCSDPSKYVFWDSIHPTGKAYHHIFMASLPIIDSIISS' A
#
# COMPACT_ATOMS: atom_id res chain seq x y z
N MET A 1 -9.74 -6.71 11.26
CA MET A 1 -9.30 -7.30 9.97
C MET A 1 -9.56 -8.80 10.03
N VAL A 2 -10.82 -9.19 9.98
CA VAL A 2 -11.27 -10.58 9.81
C VAL A 2 -12.03 -10.53 8.50
N LEU A 3 -11.80 -11.48 7.58
CA LEU A 3 -12.28 -11.55 6.19
C LEU A 3 -11.31 -11.07 5.09
N GLN A 4 -10.03 -11.48 5.11
CA GLN A 4 -9.19 -11.47 3.90
C GLN A 4 -8.58 -12.85 3.55
N SER A 5 -8.70 -13.86 4.43
CA SER A 5 -8.05 -15.16 4.21
C SER A 5 -8.73 -16.05 3.17
N GLU A 6 -9.99 -15.79 2.79
CA GLU A 6 -10.75 -16.67 1.89
C GLU A 6 -11.05 -16.09 0.50
N LEU A 7 -10.52 -14.91 0.17
CA LEU A 7 -10.69 -14.28 -1.16
C LEU A 7 -9.38 -14.11 -1.95
N CYS A 8 -8.24 -14.54 -1.42
CA CYS A 8 -6.97 -14.56 -2.15
C CYS A 8 -6.83 -15.81 -3.03
N ASP A 9 -7.81 -16.07 -3.91
CA ASP A 9 -7.61 -16.90 -5.10
C ASP A 9 -8.20 -16.22 -6.32
N TRP A 10 -7.46 -15.27 -6.88
CA TRP A 10 -7.76 -14.69 -8.18
C TRP A 10 -6.44 -14.25 -8.77
N ARG A 11 -5.96 -14.86 -9.86
CA ARG A 11 -5.22 -14.29 -11.04
C ARG A 11 -4.33 -13.00 -10.89
N ASN A 12 -3.94 -12.57 -9.70
CA ASN A 12 -3.64 -11.17 -9.32
C ASN A 12 -2.17 -10.94 -8.94
N VAL A 13 -1.23 -11.38 -9.78
CA VAL A 13 0.12 -10.80 -9.83
C VAL A 13 0.07 -9.44 -10.58
N VAL A 14 -0.92 -8.59 -10.33
CA VAL A 14 -1.21 -7.42 -11.21
C VAL A 14 -0.69 -6.10 -10.64
N SER A 15 -0.14 -6.08 -9.43
CA SER A 15 0.47 -4.88 -8.83
C SER A 15 1.87 -5.08 -8.24
N GLY A 16 2.38 -6.33 -8.27
CA GLY A 16 3.75 -6.66 -7.87
C GLY A 16 4.06 -6.35 -6.40
N PHE A 17 3.08 -6.48 -5.51
CA PHE A 17 3.28 -6.42 -4.06
C PHE A 17 3.35 -7.83 -3.47
N ASP A 18 4.22 -8.00 -2.50
CA ASP A 18 4.40 -9.26 -1.77
C ASP A 18 3.60 -9.26 -0.47
N GLU A 19 3.36 -8.08 0.14
CA GLU A 19 2.54 -7.95 1.35
C GLU A 19 1.41 -6.93 1.21
N VAL A 20 0.20 -7.37 1.56
CA VAL A 20 -1.04 -6.57 1.43
C VAL A 20 -1.76 -6.39 2.76
N SER A 21 -1.36 -7.10 3.81
CA SER A 21 -2.11 -7.19 5.07
C SER A 21 -1.45 -6.42 6.22
N SER A 22 -0.17 -6.09 6.08
CA SER A 22 0.65 -5.44 7.11
C SER A 22 1.32 -4.16 6.61
N GLY A 23 1.67 -3.26 7.53
CA GLY A 23 2.44 -2.06 7.24
C GLY A 23 3.95 -2.33 7.23
N CYS A 24 4.67 -1.67 6.32
CA CYS A 24 6.13 -1.70 6.32
C CYS A 24 6.74 -1.06 7.58
N CYS A 25 6.07 -0.07 8.17
CA CYS A 25 6.45 0.57 9.41
C CYS A 25 5.32 0.48 10.45
N GLY A 26 5.70 0.19 11.70
CA GLY A 26 4.75 0.07 12.80
C GLY A 26 4.16 -1.33 12.98
N SER A 27 4.76 -2.35 12.34
CA SER A 27 4.35 -3.76 12.39
C SER A 27 4.13 -4.23 13.85
N GLY A 28 2.91 -4.62 14.25
CA GLY A 28 2.55 -5.02 15.61
C GLY A 28 1.15 -4.59 16.08
N LEU A 29 1.00 -4.29 17.38
CA LEU A 29 -0.31 -3.95 17.98
C LEU A 29 -0.75 -2.51 17.70
N ILE A 30 0.16 -1.62 17.28
CA ILE A 30 -0.11 -0.21 16.99
C ILE A 30 0.62 0.19 15.70
N GLU A 31 -0.11 0.22 14.60
CA GLU A 31 0.39 0.40 13.23
C GLU A 31 0.23 1.85 12.75
N ALA A 32 0.64 2.84 13.54
CA ALA A 32 0.38 4.26 13.24
C ALA A 32 1.64 5.03 12.79
N SER A 33 1.59 5.64 11.59
CA SER A 33 2.72 6.36 10.97
C SER A 33 3.37 7.44 11.81
N PHE A 34 2.62 8.11 12.71
CA PHE A 34 3.16 9.20 13.52
C PHE A 34 4.36 8.75 14.36
N MET A 35 4.43 7.45 14.67
CA MET A 35 5.54 6.85 15.41
C MET A 35 6.68 6.36 14.49
N CYS A 36 6.54 6.46 13.17
CA CYS A 36 7.56 6.10 12.19
C CYS A 36 8.59 7.22 12.02
N ASN A 37 9.82 6.96 12.44
CA ASN A 37 10.95 7.87 12.35
C ASN A 37 12.25 7.04 12.12
N LYS A 38 13.41 7.70 12.17
CA LYS A 38 14.71 7.07 11.86
C LYS A 38 15.10 5.90 12.78
N ILE A 39 14.53 5.80 13.97
CA ILE A 39 14.79 4.69 14.92
C ILE A 39 13.71 3.62 14.91
N SER A 40 12.63 3.80 14.13
CA SER A 40 11.55 2.82 14.05
C SER A 40 12.00 1.56 13.33
N ASN A 41 11.40 0.43 13.72
CA ASN A 41 11.55 -0.80 12.93
C ASN A 41 10.76 -0.63 11.63
N VAL A 42 11.46 -0.69 10.51
CA VAL A 42 10.92 -0.51 9.16
C VAL A 42 11.37 -1.69 8.32
N CYS A 43 10.51 -2.18 7.46
CA CYS A 43 10.82 -3.22 6.50
C CYS A 43 11.98 -2.82 5.57
N SER A 44 12.73 -3.79 5.04
CA SER A 44 13.91 -3.51 4.21
C SER A 44 13.57 -2.95 2.82
N ASP A 45 12.38 -3.26 2.30
CA ASP A 45 11.94 -2.81 0.98
C ASP A 45 10.45 -2.43 1.01
N PRO A 46 10.13 -1.13 1.12
CA PRO A 46 8.75 -0.64 1.13
C PRO A 46 8.01 -0.89 -0.18
N SER A 47 8.69 -1.15 -1.30
CA SER A 47 8.03 -1.36 -2.60
C SER A 47 7.30 -2.70 -2.70
N LYS A 48 7.56 -3.61 -1.75
CA LYS A 48 6.89 -4.91 -1.62
C LYS A 48 5.59 -4.83 -0.83
N TYR A 49 5.35 -3.73 -0.11
CA TYR A 49 4.17 -3.57 0.74
C TYR A 49 3.17 -2.63 0.08
N VAL A 50 1.87 -2.95 0.18
CA VAL A 50 0.80 -2.01 -0.20
C VAL A 50 0.76 -0.82 0.76
N PHE A 51 0.96 -1.09 2.05
CA PHE A 51 0.81 -0.14 3.14
C PHE A 51 2.16 0.24 3.77
N TRP A 52 2.38 1.54 3.97
CA TRP A 52 3.49 2.04 4.77
C TRP A 52 3.18 1.84 6.26
N ASP A 53 1.94 2.08 6.66
CA ASP A 53 1.37 1.84 8.00
C ASP A 53 -0.13 1.52 7.86
N SER A 54 -0.89 1.38 8.96
CA SER A 54 -2.32 0.98 8.88
C SER A 54 -3.24 1.91 8.09
N ILE A 55 -2.85 3.15 7.80
CA ILE A 55 -3.71 4.13 7.12
C ILE A 55 -3.08 4.74 5.86
N HIS A 56 -1.75 4.75 5.72
CA HIS A 56 -1.08 5.30 4.53
C HIS A 56 -0.56 4.19 3.58
N PRO A 57 -0.86 4.26 2.28
CA PRO A 57 -0.20 3.47 1.25
C PRO A 57 1.29 3.77 1.09
N THR A 58 2.05 2.82 0.53
CA THR A 58 3.44 3.07 0.10
C THR A 58 3.49 3.93 -1.16
N GLY A 59 4.66 4.51 -1.46
CA GLY A 59 4.84 5.32 -2.68
C GLY A 59 4.51 4.57 -3.97
N LYS A 60 4.83 3.27 -4.04
CA LYS A 60 4.46 2.42 -5.18
C LYS A 60 2.93 2.25 -5.28
N ALA A 61 2.25 2.06 -4.15
CA ALA A 61 0.79 1.97 -4.14
C ALA A 61 0.14 3.29 -4.59
N TYR A 62 0.63 4.43 -4.11
CA TYR A 62 0.19 5.74 -4.58
C TYR A 62 0.42 5.93 -6.08
N HIS A 63 1.56 5.50 -6.62
CA HIS A 63 1.83 5.54 -8.05
C HIS A 63 0.79 4.73 -8.84
N HIS A 64 0.49 3.50 -8.43
CA HIS A 64 -0.55 2.70 -9.09
C HIS A 64 -1.94 3.34 -9.03
N ILE A 65 -2.32 3.94 -7.88
CA ILE A 65 -3.59 4.67 -7.74
C ILE A 65 -3.64 5.86 -8.71
N PHE A 66 -2.56 6.63 -8.79
CA PHE A 66 -2.47 7.76 -9.71
C PHE A 66 -2.57 7.31 -11.17
N MET A 67 -1.80 6.30 -11.57
CA MET A 67 -1.84 5.73 -12.93
C MET A 67 -3.23 5.20 -13.29
N ALA A 68 -3.92 4.55 -12.36
CA ALA A 68 -5.29 4.08 -12.56
C ALA A 68 -6.29 5.25 -12.73
N SER A 69 -5.99 6.41 -12.15
CA SER A 69 -6.83 7.62 -12.23
C SER A 69 -6.53 8.48 -13.47
N LEU A 70 -5.42 8.24 -14.17
CA LEU A 70 -5.00 9.06 -15.32
C LEU A 70 -6.07 9.21 -16.40
N PRO A 71 -6.81 8.18 -16.83
CA PRO A 71 -7.84 8.36 -17.85
C PRO A 71 -8.93 9.37 -17.46
N ILE A 72 -9.25 9.44 -16.16
CA ILE A 72 -10.22 10.39 -15.62
C ILE A 72 -9.60 11.79 -15.59
N ILE A 73 -8.37 11.91 -15.11
CA ILE A 73 -7.63 13.18 -15.05
C ILE A 73 -7.48 13.77 -16.45
N ASP A 74 -7.08 12.96 -17.43
CA ASP A 74 -6.93 13.37 -18.83
C ASP A 74 -8.25 13.87 -19.41
N SER A 75 -9.36 13.22 -19.08
CA SER A 75 -10.71 13.67 -19.49
C SER A 75 -11.11 15.02 -18.88
N ILE A 76 -10.57 15.40 -17.72
CA ILE A 76 -10.84 16.68 -17.06
C ILE A 76 -9.89 17.78 -17.56
N ILE A 77 -8.63 17.45 -17.83
CA ILE A 77 -7.62 18.43 -18.27
C ILE A 77 -7.77 18.75 -19.76
N SER A 78 -8.25 17.80 -20.57
CA SER A 78 -8.47 18.00 -22.01
C SER A 78 -9.84 18.59 -22.37
N SER A 79 -10.67 18.93 -21.37
CA SER A 79 -11.98 19.58 -21.54
C SER A 79 -11.91 21.10 -21.56
#